data_AF-A0ABD3HEC3-F1
#
_entry.id   AF-A0ABD3HEC3-F1
#
_cell.length_a   1.000
_cell.length_b   1.000
_cell.length_c   1.000
_cell.angle_alpha   90.00
_cell.angle_beta   90.00
_cell.angle_gamma   90.00
#
_symmetry.space_group_name_H-M   'P 1'
#
loop_
_entity.id
_entity.type
_entity.pdbx_description
1 polymer ?
#
loop_
_entity_poly.entity_id
_entity_poly.type
_entity_poly.pdbx_seq_one_letter_code
_entity_poly.pdbx_strand_id
1 'polypeptide(L)' 'MKIGHTLEKTVVSQEEVVKITQETPFPRNIPHAVRYSVWVKGSQNFELDSNDVEATELYPDVRYKTMSEYLDHFI' A
#
# COMPACT_ATOMS: atom_id res chain seq x y z
N MET A 1 13.43 -10.62 7.52
CA MET A 1 12.05 -11.11 7.31
C MET A 1 11.51 -11.45 8.69
N LYS A 2 10.37 -10.90 9.09
CA LYS A 2 9.96 -10.89 10.50
C LYS A 2 9.52 -12.28 11.03
N ILE A 3 8.99 -13.11 10.13
CA ILE A 3 8.49 -14.47 10.39
C ILE A 3 9.55 -15.59 10.29
N GLY A 4 10.83 -15.24 10.11
CA GLY A 4 11.94 -16.21 10.08
C GLY A 4 12.01 -17.16 8.87
N HIS A 5 11.09 -17.07 7.91
CA HIS A 5 11.09 -17.90 6.70
C HIS A 5 10.75 -17.09 5.44
N THR A 6 11.10 -17.64 4.28
CA THR A 6 10.85 -17.04 2.96
C THR A 6 9.43 -17.32 2.50
N LEU A 7 8.72 -16.28 2.08
CA LEU A 7 7.41 -16.40 1.44
C LEU A 7 7.58 -16.72 -0.04
N GLU A 8 6.77 -17.66 -0.54
CA GLU A 8 6.59 -17.85 -1.98
C GLU A 8 5.91 -16.60 -2.56
N LYS A 9 6.44 -16.10 -3.67
CA LYS A 9 5.96 -14.87 -4.32
C LYS A 9 5.49 -15.21 -5.72
N THR A 10 4.35 -14.65 -6.09
CA THR A 10 3.88 -14.62 -7.47
C THR A 10 3.89 -13.19 -7.96
N VAL A 11 4.37 -12.97 -9.19
CA VAL A 11 4.30 -11.67 -9.86
C VAL A 11 3.01 -11.66 -10.69
N VAL A 12 2.21 -10.61 -10.52
CA VAL A 12 0.95 -10.42 -11.24
C VAL A 12 1.08 -9.21 -12.14
N SER A 13 0.69 -9.34 -13.41
CA SER A 13 0.80 -8.26 -14.39
C SER A 13 -0.25 -7.18 -14.16
N GLN A 14 -0.02 -5.99 -14.73
CA GLN A 14 -0.99 -4.91 -14.68
C GLN A 14 -2.33 -5.33 -15.31
N GLU A 15 -2.29 -6.02 -16.45
CA GLU A 15 -3.45 -6.48 -17.21
C GLU A 15 -4.28 -7.47 -16.39
N GLU A 16 -3.62 -8.38 -15.67
CA GLU A 16 -4.27 -9.35 -14.80
C GLU A 16 -5.02 -8.67 -13.64
N VAL A 17 -4.41 -7.66 -13.00
CA VAL A 17 -5.08 -6.91 -11.92
C VAL A 17 -6.30 -6.15 -12.45
N VAL A 18 -6.22 -5.55 -13.64
CA VAL A 18 -7.36 -4.87 -14.28
C VAL A 18 -8.47 -5.86 -14.58
N LYS A 19 -8.14 -7.01 -15.16
CA LYS A 19 -9.10 -8.08 -15.46
C LYS A 19 -9.83 -8.55 -14.20
N ILE A 20 -9.08 -8.89 -13.14
CA ILE A 20 -9.65 -9.31 -11.85
C ILE A 20 -10.60 -8.23 -11.31
N THR A 21 -10.21 -6.95 -11.41
CA THR A 21 -11.04 -5.84 -10.94
C THR A 21 -12.36 -5.73 -11.71
N GLN A 22 -12.34 -5.91 -13.04
CA GLN A 22 -13.53 -5.83 -13.89
C GLN A 22 -14.47 -7.03 -13.74
N GLU A 23 -13.92 -8.23 -13.57
CA GLU A 23 -14.69 -9.47 -13.44
C GLU A 23 -15.27 -9.66 -12.02
N THR A 24 -14.69 -8.98 -11.02
CA THR A 24 -15.18 -9.07 -9.64
C THR A 24 -16.47 -8.26 -9.47
N PRO A 25 -17.56 -8.85 -8.93
CA PRO A 25 -18.80 -8.11 -8.73
C PRO A 25 -18.68 -7.09 -7.59
N PHE A 26 -19.46 -6.00 -7.70
CA PHE A 26 -19.59 -5.01 -6.63
C PHE A 26 -20.13 -5.65 -5.34
N PRO A 27 -19.63 -5.25 -4.14
CA PRO A 27 -18.61 -4.23 -3.88
C PRO A 27 -17.17 -4.77 -3.86
N ARG A 28 -16.97 -6.06 -4.18
CA ARG A 28 -15.66 -6.73 -4.00
C ARG A 28 -14.60 -6.24 -4.98
N ASN A 29 -14.97 -5.60 -6.08
CA ASN A 29 -14.03 -4.95 -7.00
C ASN A 29 -13.35 -3.70 -6.40
N ILE A 30 -13.95 -3.04 -5.41
CA ILE A 30 -13.40 -1.81 -4.82
C ILE A 30 -12.00 -2.05 -4.22
N PRO A 31 -11.79 -3.03 -3.33
CA PRO A 31 -10.44 -3.35 -2.83
C PRO A 31 -9.42 -3.66 -3.94
N HIS A 32 -9.83 -4.27 -5.06
CA HIS A 32 -8.93 -4.52 -6.18
C HIS A 32 -8.54 -3.24 -6.91
N ALA A 33 -9.50 -2.32 -7.13
CA ALA A 33 -9.22 -1.01 -7.70
C ALA A 33 -8.29 -0.16 -6.80
N VAL A 34 -8.49 -0.19 -5.48
CA VAL A 34 -7.61 0.49 -4.51
C VAL A 34 -6.20 -0.08 -4.58
N ARG A 35 -6.05 -1.41 -4.60
CA ARG A 35 -4.74 -2.07 -4.73
C ARG A 35 -4.06 -1.72 -6.05
N TYR A 36 -4.81 -1.68 -7.16
CA TYR A 36 -4.28 -1.26 -8.46
C TYR A 36 -3.74 0.18 -8.40
N SER A 37 -4.51 1.10 -7.82
CA SER A 37 -4.10 2.50 -7.65
C SER A 37 -2.81 2.64 -6.86
N VAL A 38 -2.71 1.96 -5.71
CA VAL A 38 -1.54 2.06 -4.82
C VAL A 38 -0.33 1.31 -5.37
N TRP A 39 -0.48 0.03 -5.74
CA TRP A 39 0.65 -0.86 -6.03
C TRP A 39 1.08 -0.89 -7.49
N VAL A 40 0.19 -0.56 -8.43
CA VAL A 40 0.51 -0.60 -9.88
C VAL A 40 0.69 0.81 -10.43
N LYS A 41 -0.25 1.72 -10.12
CA LYS A 41 -0.14 3.12 -10.55
C LYS A 41 0.76 3.97 -9.66
N GLY A 42 1.04 3.52 -8.44
CA GLY A 42 1.87 4.28 -7.51
C GLY A 42 1.22 5.61 -7.12
N SER A 43 -0.08 5.63 -6.82
CA SER A 43 -0.82 6.87 -6.52
C SER A 43 -0.29 7.66 -5.32
N GLN A 44 0.57 7.06 -4.50
CA GLN A 44 1.27 7.70 -3.39
C GLN A 44 2.61 8.34 -3.82
N ASN A 45 3.08 8.11 -5.04
CA ASN A 45 4.32 8.66 -5.58
C ASN A 45 4.03 9.99 -6.29
N PHE A 46 3.85 11.06 -5.52
CA PHE A 46 3.68 12.40 -6.03
C PHE A 46 4.68 13.36 -5.39
N GLU A 47 4.96 14.46 -6.07
CA GLU A 47 5.75 15.56 -5.53
C GLU A 47 4.83 16.50 -4.75
N LEU A 48 5.32 17.04 -3.64
CA LEU A 48 4.58 18.01 -2.83
C LEU A 48 4.61 19.38 -3.51
N ASP A 49 3.44 20.00 -3.65
CA ASP A 49 3.32 21.37 -4.17
C ASP A 49 3.55 22.42 -3.07
N SER A 50 3.65 23.70 -3.43
CA SER A 50 3.90 24.79 -2.48
C SER A 50 2.83 24.97 -1.40
N ASN A 51 1.65 24.41 -1.61
CA ASN A 51 0.54 24.45 -0.67
C ASN A 51 0.42 23.16 0.16
N ASP A 52 1.24 22.15 -0.13
CA ASP A 52 1.25 20.89 0.59
C ASP A 52 2.23 20.95 1.76
N VAL A 53 1.97 20.12 2.77
CA VAL A 53 2.79 20.01 3.97
C VAL A 53 2.96 18.54 4.33
N GLU A 54 4.15 18.20 4.82
CA GLU A 54 4.46 16.85 5.28
C GLU A 54 4.26 16.77 6.81
N ALA A 55 3.51 15.76 7.26
CA ALA A 55 3.07 15.69 8.66
C ALA A 55 4.22 15.40 9.63
N THR A 56 5.23 14.62 9.23
CA THR A 56 6.41 14.35 10.05
C THR A 56 7.33 15.56 10.18
N GLU A 57 7.36 16.46 9.20
CA GLU A 57 8.04 17.76 9.27
C GLU A 57 7.29 18.74 10.19
N LEU A 58 5.96 18.77 10.14
CA LEU A 58 5.14 19.64 10.99
C LEU A 58 5.11 19.20 12.46
N TYR A 59 5.15 17.89 12.71
CA TYR A 59 5.02 17.32 14.05
C TYR A 59 6.18 16.36 14.36
N PRO A 60 7.43 16.84 14.41
CA PRO A 60 8.60 15.98 14.58
C PRO A 60 8.65 15.27 15.94
N ASP A 61 7.94 15.81 16.93
CA ASP A 61 7.87 15.24 18.28
C ASP A 61 6.88 14.06 18.38
N VAL A 62 6.04 13.85 17.37
CA VAL A 62 5.08 12.74 17.37
C VAL A 62 5.81 11.44 17.03
N ARG A 63 5.92 10.57 18.04
CA ARG A 63 6.46 9.22 17.84
C ARG A 63 5.42 8.30 17.19
N TYR A 64 5.49 8.17 15.88
CA TYR A 64 4.70 7.18 15.13
C TYR A 64 5.24 5.75 15.34
N LYS A 65 4.34 4.76 15.22
CA LYS A 65 4.75 3.36 15.18
C LYS A 65 5.27 3.03 13.80
N THR A 66 6.47 2.45 13.74
CA THR A 66 7.05 1.94 12.49
C THR A 66 6.30 0.71 12.00
N MET A 67 6.43 0.40 10.70
CA MET A 67 5.89 -0.85 10.15
C MET A 67 6.46 -2.08 10.87
N SER A 68 7.73 -2.04 11.29
CA SER A 68 8.30 -3.12 12.08
C SER A 68 7.54 -3.26 13.39
N GLU A 69 7.49 -2.24 14.25
CA GLU A 69 6.80 -2.31 15.55
C GLU A 69 5.33 -2.74 15.43
N TYR A 70 4.63 -2.31 14.37
CA TYR A 70 3.26 -2.76 14.11
C TYR A 70 3.20 -4.26 13.83
N LEU A 71 4.07 -4.78 12.96
CA LEU A 71 4.09 -6.19 12.59
C LEU A 71 4.50 -7.12 13.75
N ASP A 72 5.08 -6.62 14.85
CA ASP A 72 5.39 -7.44 16.04
C ASP A 72 4.14 -8.01 16.69
N HIS A 73 2.96 -7.41 16.47
CA HIS A 73 1.70 -7.87 17.05
C HIS A 73 1.16 -9.15 16.40
N PHE A 74 1.70 -9.57 15.26
CA PHE A 74 1.20 -10.69 14.45
C PHE A 74 2.16 -11.90 14.44
N ILE A 75 3.19 -11.88 15.29
CA ILE A 75 4.26 -12.88 15.32
C ILE A 75 4.25 -13.61 16.64
#